data_AF-A0A8X6UPT3-F1
#
_entry.id   AF-A0A8X6UPT3-F1
#
_cell.length_a   1.000
_cell.length_b   1.000
_cell.length_c   1.000
_cell.angle_alpha   90.00
_cell.angle_beta   90.00
_cell.angle_gamma   90.00
#
_symmetry.space_group_name_H-M   'P 1'
#
loop_
_entity.id
_entity.type
_entity.pdbx_description
1 polymer ?
#
loop_
_entity_poly.entity_id
_entity_poly.type
_entity_poly.pdbx_seq_one_letter_code
_entity_poly.pdbx_strand_id
1 'polypeptide(L)'
;MTDNNASCIYFLYSLVMTRGIEKIKQEMDDPNNHLIGKDGYCSQEVINLILIGKAVPNLFDGDLELNSGGTETTLLRGIPKQSKIGLLSLYEYQETCTVGNNYKNPIYPIWILLADSHFTVLFAVSKDILKKRKSKDSFHLYHYDGLAKQHAEITYTINPAANTSTPPKNKTLPIVIRCIYTRWPYASIETNEKDVNEDKTDVPGV
;
A
#
# COMPACT_ATOMS: atom_id res chain seq x y z
N MET A 1 12.50 2.28 -30.72
CA MET A 1 11.65 3.36 -30.20
C MET A 1 12.28 3.87 -28.92
N THR A 2 12.85 5.07 -28.96
CA THR A 2 13.45 5.74 -27.79
C THR A 2 12.36 6.51 -27.05
N ASP A 3 11.56 5.81 -26.25
CA ASP A 3 10.56 6.46 -25.41
C ASP A 3 11.24 7.01 -24.15
N ASN A 4 12.03 8.07 -24.34
CA ASN A 4 12.65 8.83 -23.27
C ASN A 4 11.63 9.82 -22.67
N ASN A 5 10.46 9.29 -22.26
CA ASN A 5 9.38 10.10 -21.72
C ASN A 5 9.68 10.41 -20.24
N ALA A 6 10.34 11.54 -20.01
CA ALA A 6 10.61 12.09 -18.67
C ALA A 6 9.35 12.55 -17.92
N SER A 7 8.15 12.15 -18.36
CA SER A 7 6.86 12.56 -17.80
C SER A 7 6.73 12.28 -16.30
N CYS A 8 7.18 11.13 -15.83
CA CYS A 8 7.16 10.81 -14.39
C CYS A 8 8.08 11.74 -13.58
N ILE A 9 9.23 12.11 -14.14
CA ILE A 9 10.17 13.04 -13.51
C ILE A 9 9.62 14.47 -13.50
N TYR A 10 9.03 14.92 -14.61
CA TYR A 10 8.35 16.22 -14.65
C TYR A 10 7.16 16.29 -13.71
N PHE A 11 6.41 15.19 -13.60
CA PHE A 11 5.33 15.08 -12.62
C PHE A 11 5.88 15.19 -11.19
N LEU A 12 6.96 14.49 -10.86
CA LEU A 12 7.61 14.61 -9.55
C LEU A 12 8.08 16.05 -9.28
N TYR A 13 8.73 16.71 -10.25
CA TYR A 13 9.10 18.12 -10.12
C TYR A 13 7.87 19.01 -9.90
N SER A 14 6.77 18.76 -10.60
CA SER A 14 5.54 19.53 -10.40
C SER A 14 5.01 19.40 -8.97
N LEU A 15 5.07 18.20 -8.37
CA LEU A 15 4.66 17.97 -6.99
C LEU A 15 5.59 18.67 -6.00
N VAL A 16 6.91 18.53 -6.19
CA VAL A 16 7.93 19.17 -5.35
C VAL A 16 7.78 20.68 -5.37
N MET A 17 7.60 21.27 -6.56
CA MET A 17 7.44 22.72 -6.72
C MET A 17 6.10 23.21 -6.15
N THR A 18 5.02 22.43 -6.31
CA THR A 18 3.69 22.77 -5.75
C THR A 18 3.72 22.75 -4.22
N ARG A 19 4.43 21.79 -3.62
CA ARG A 19 4.57 21.68 -2.16
C ARG A 19 5.56 22.71 -1.61
N GLY A 20 6.67 22.94 -2.30
CA GLY A 20 7.80 23.75 -1.87
C GLY A 20 8.87 22.91 -1.16
N ILE A 21 10.14 23.12 -1.51
CA ILE A 21 11.29 22.33 -1.03
C ILE A 21 11.45 22.47 0.48
N GLU A 22 11.30 23.69 1.01
CA GLU A 22 11.44 23.98 2.44
C GLU A 22 10.36 23.26 3.25
N LYS A 23 9.12 23.24 2.75
CA LYS A 23 8.02 22.52 3.40
C LYS A 23 8.25 21.01 3.35
N ILE A 24 8.77 20.48 2.25
CA ILE A 24 9.15 19.06 2.15
C ILE A 24 10.18 18.72 3.22
N LYS A 25 11.30 19.47 3.29
CA LYS A 25 12.34 19.25 4.29
C LYS A 25 11.82 19.33 5.74
N GLN A 26 10.87 20.22 6.01
CA GLN A 26 10.24 20.34 7.32
C GLN A 26 9.30 19.17 7.65
N GLU A 27 8.81 18.42 6.66
CA GLU A 27 7.93 17.26 6.85
C GLU A 27 8.70 15.94 6.95
N MET A 28 9.91 15.89 6.39
CA MET A 28 10.80 14.73 6.47
C MET A 28 11.40 14.59 7.86
N ASP A 29 11.49 13.37 8.39
CA ASP A 29 12.15 13.12 9.68
C ASP A 29 13.66 13.45 9.60
N ASP A 30 14.31 13.17 8.46
CA ASP A 30 15.64 13.67 8.11
C ASP A 30 15.57 14.61 6.88
N PRO A 31 15.79 15.93 7.04
CA PRO A 31 15.72 16.90 5.94
C PRO A 31 16.83 16.74 4.88
N ASN A 32 17.85 15.92 5.15
CA ASN A 32 18.93 15.64 4.22
C ASN A 32 18.73 14.34 3.44
N ASN A 33 17.68 13.57 3.74
CA ASN A 33 17.38 12.35 3.01
C ASN A 33 17.01 12.65 1.55
N HIS A 34 17.30 11.72 0.64
CA HIS A 34 17.00 11.89 -0.78
C HIS A 34 15.60 11.35 -1.12
N LEU A 35 14.85 12.09 -1.93
CA LEU A 35 13.53 11.68 -2.43
C LEU A 35 13.60 10.48 -3.38
N ILE A 36 14.73 10.29 -4.05
CA ILE A 36 15.03 9.11 -4.87
C ILE A 36 16.24 8.41 -4.24
N GLY A 37 16.06 7.15 -3.88
CA GLY A 37 17.10 6.31 -3.32
C GLY A 37 18.20 5.99 -4.34
N LYS A 38 19.32 5.46 -3.86
CA LYS A 38 20.49 5.10 -4.71
C LYS A 38 20.14 4.08 -5.80
N ASP A 39 19.15 3.23 -5.53
CA ASP A 39 18.67 2.20 -6.45
C ASP A 39 17.63 2.71 -7.46
N GLY A 40 17.34 4.02 -7.47
CA GLY A 40 16.37 4.66 -8.37
C GLY A 40 14.91 4.58 -7.90
N TYR A 41 14.64 3.96 -6.75
CA TYR A 41 13.30 3.92 -6.17
C TYR A 41 12.94 5.21 -5.46
N CYS A 42 11.66 5.58 -5.53
CA CYS A 42 11.12 6.71 -4.76
C CYS A 42 11.10 6.38 -3.27
N SER A 43 11.40 7.38 -2.44
CA SER A 43 11.27 7.27 -0.99
C SER A 43 9.79 7.29 -0.57
N GLN A 44 9.50 6.88 0.67
CA GLN A 44 8.12 6.88 1.18
C GLN A 44 7.52 8.30 1.24
N GLU A 45 8.36 9.31 1.44
CA GLU A 45 7.99 10.72 1.40
C GLU A 45 7.45 11.14 0.04
N VAL A 46 8.01 10.63 -1.06
CA VAL A 46 7.47 10.87 -2.42
C VAL A 46 6.11 10.23 -2.58
N ILE A 47 5.93 8.99 -2.13
CA ILE A 47 4.65 8.28 -2.21
C ILE A 47 3.58 9.03 -1.41
N ASN A 48 3.90 9.45 -0.18
CA ASN A 48 2.99 10.22 0.66
C ASN A 48 2.73 11.62 0.07
N LEU A 49 3.73 12.25 -0.57
CA LEU A 49 3.54 13.51 -1.27
C LEU A 49 2.52 13.38 -2.40
N ILE A 50 2.58 12.28 -3.17
CA ILE A 50 1.61 11.98 -4.23
C ILE A 50 0.21 11.73 -3.64
N LEU A 51 0.10 10.90 -2.60
CA LEU A 51 -1.19 10.43 -2.09
C LEU A 51 -1.93 11.46 -1.22
N ILE A 52 -1.20 12.22 -0.41
CA ILE A 52 -1.78 13.11 0.61
C ILE A 52 -1.26 14.55 0.54
N GLY A 53 -0.37 14.87 -0.39
CA GLY A 53 0.18 16.22 -0.56
C GLY A 53 1.13 16.64 0.57
N LYS A 54 1.74 15.67 1.27
CA LYS A 54 2.72 15.89 2.34
C LYS A 54 3.84 14.87 2.29
N ALA A 55 5.08 15.32 2.50
CA ALA A 55 6.28 14.50 2.43
C ALA A 55 6.67 13.88 3.79
N VAL A 56 5.68 13.40 4.55
CA VAL A 56 5.93 12.66 5.80
C VAL A 56 6.43 11.26 5.48
N PRO A 57 7.39 10.69 6.24
CA PRO A 57 8.01 9.40 5.88
C PRO A 57 7.25 8.17 6.39
N ASN A 58 6.39 8.32 7.40
CA ASN A 58 5.78 7.17 8.08
C ASN A 58 4.33 6.89 7.65
N LEU A 59 3.88 5.66 7.91
CA LEU A 59 2.55 5.17 7.54
C LEU A 59 1.55 5.13 8.72
N PHE A 60 2.00 5.35 9.95
CA PHE A 60 1.15 5.40 11.15
C PHE A 60 0.34 6.71 11.22
N ASP A 61 -0.63 6.78 12.12
CA ASP A 61 -1.48 7.96 12.29
C ASP A 61 -0.82 9.02 13.18
N GLY A 62 -0.91 10.28 12.75
CA GLY A 62 -0.41 11.43 13.51
C GLY A 62 1.11 11.42 13.66
N ASP A 63 1.62 12.28 14.54
CA ASP A 63 3.04 12.30 14.86
C ASP A 63 3.29 11.48 16.14
N LEU A 64 4.42 10.79 16.18
CA LEU A 64 4.86 10.01 17.33
C LEU A 64 6.09 10.66 17.95
N GLU A 65 5.99 11.01 19.23
CA GLU A 65 7.13 11.46 20.03
C GLU A 65 7.79 10.24 20.69
N LEU A 66 9.02 9.95 20.29
CA LEU A 66 9.85 8.94 20.92
C LEU A 66 10.71 9.58 22.00
N ASN A 67 10.51 9.12 23.23
CA ASN A 67 11.31 9.50 24.38
C ASN A 67 12.41 8.46 24.58
N SER A 68 13.65 8.80 24.20
CA SER A 68 14.81 7.90 24.34
C SER A 68 15.38 7.84 25.76
N GLY A 69 14.59 8.20 26.78
CA GLY A 69 15.02 8.22 28.19
C GLY A 69 16.01 9.32 28.57
N GLY A 70 16.25 10.30 27.68
CA GLY A 70 17.07 11.50 27.91
C GLY A 70 16.28 12.80 27.75
N THR A 71 16.98 13.93 27.58
CA THR A 71 16.35 15.25 27.35
C THR A 71 15.92 15.49 25.90
N GLU A 72 16.37 14.64 24.97
CA GLU A 72 16.04 14.76 23.55
C GLU A 72 14.83 13.90 23.20
N THR A 73 13.84 14.53 22.57
CA THR A 73 12.67 13.87 21.99
C THR A 73 12.86 13.78 20.49
N THR A 74 12.61 12.61 19.91
CA THR A 74 12.59 12.43 18.45
C THR A 74 11.14 12.43 17.98
N LEU A 75 10.77 13.41 17.16
CA LEU A 75 9.44 13.47 16.55
C LEU A 75 9.46 12.73 15.22
N LEU A 76 8.68 11.66 15.12
CA LEU A 76 8.45 10.94 13.86
C LEU A 76 7.11 11.36 13.26
N ARG A 77 7.14 11.88 12.03
CA ARG A 77 5.92 12.42 11.39
C ARG A 77 5.18 11.35 10.63
N GLY A 78 3.88 11.23 10.89
CA GLY A 78 3.01 10.26 10.23
C GLY A 78 1.86 10.90 9.48
N ILE A 79 0.85 10.09 9.17
CA ILE A 79 -0.28 10.48 8.33
C ILE A 79 -1.25 11.33 9.16
N PRO A 80 -1.44 12.61 8.82
CA PRO A 80 -2.10 13.55 9.73
C PRO A 80 -3.62 13.42 9.78
N LYS A 81 -4.23 12.88 8.73
CA LYS A 81 -5.69 12.75 8.60
C LYS A 81 -6.06 11.68 7.58
N GLN A 82 -7.31 11.26 7.63
CA GLN A 82 -7.89 10.31 6.69
C GLN A 82 -7.61 10.69 5.24
N SER A 83 -6.98 9.76 4.52
CA SER A 83 -6.57 9.90 3.12
C SER A 83 -7.74 9.66 2.16
N LYS A 84 -7.66 10.23 0.94
CA LYS A 84 -8.62 9.93 -0.12
C LYS A 84 -8.43 8.53 -0.69
N ILE A 85 -7.16 8.16 -0.90
CA ILE A 85 -6.69 6.86 -1.39
C ILE A 85 -5.87 6.25 -0.27
N GLY A 86 -6.14 5.00 0.05
CA GLY A 86 -5.49 4.28 1.14
C GLY A 86 -4.16 3.69 0.71
N LEU A 87 -3.44 3.14 1.70
CA LEU A 87 -2.26 2.34 1.47
C LEU A 87 -2.34 1.11 2.38
N LEU A 88 -2.02 -0.06 1.85
CA LEU A 88 -1.78 -1.28 2.61
C LEU A 88 -0.36 -1.75 2.32
N SER A 89 0.31 -2.29 3.33
CA SER A 89 1.73 -2.60 3.24
C SER A 89 2.00 -4.05 3.56
N LEU A 90 2.78 -4.72 2.71
CA LEU A 90 3.33 -6.05 3.01
C LEU A 90 4.20 -6.01 4.27
N TYR A 91 4.90 -4.90 4.50
CA TYR A 91 5.75 -4.69 5.67
C TYR A 91 4.95 -4.66 6.97
N GLU A 92 3.68 -4.26 6.93
CA GLU A 92 2.82 -4.35 8.10
C GLU A 92 2.43 -5.79 8.41
N TYR A 93 2.13 -6.59 7.39
CA TYR A 93 1.91 -8.03 7.58
C TYR A 93 3.17 -8.73 8.13
N GLN A 94 4.36 -8.24 7.75
CA GLN A 94 5.65 -8.72 8.26
C GLN A 94 6.03 -8.14 9.63
N GLU A 95 5.18 -7.30 10.23
CA GLU A 95 5.39 -6.66 11.53
C GLU A 95 6.62 -5.72 11.56
N THR A 96 7.06 -5.19 10.41
CA THR A 96 8.19 -4.26 10.29
C THR A 96 7.77 -2.79 10.18
N CYS A 97 6.50 -2.53 9.87
CA CYS A 97 5.90 -1.19 9.99
C CYS A 97 4.46 -1.27 10.52
N THR A 98 3.89 -0.13 10.92
CA THR A 98 2.46 -0.01 11.24
C THR A 98 1.80 0.93 10.25
N VAL A 99 0.68 0.51 9.64
CA VAL A 99 -0.15 1.39 8.82
C VAL A 99 -1.34 1.86 9.65
N GLY A 100 -1.47 3.17 9.79
CA GLY A 100 -2.51 3.81 10.58
C GLY A 100 -3.90 3.75 9.93
N ASN A 101 -4.92 4.07 10.72
CA ASN A 101 -6.31 4.12 10.26
C ASN A 101 -6.54 5.19 9.18
N ASN A 102 -5.75 6.26 9.15
CA ASN A 102 -5.82 7.30 8.15
C ASN A 102 -5.49 6.80 6.74
N TYR A 103 -4.66 5.75 6.62
CA TYR A 103 -4.45 5.04 5.36
C TYR A 103 -5.29 3.80 5.19
N LYS A 104 -5.51 3.01 6.25
CA LYS A 104 -6.32 1.79 6.13
C LYS A 104 -7.75 2.10 5.72
N ASN A 105 -8.33 3.19 6.24
CA ASN A 105 -9.73 3.56 6.01
C ASN A 105 -9.85 4.81 5.12
N PRO A 106 -9.60 4.73 3.80
CA PRO A 106 -9.68 5.89 2.92
C PRO A 106 -11.11 6.37 2.66
N ILE A 107 -11.26 7.54 2.04
CA ILE A 107 -12.56 8.10 1.61
C ILE A 107 -13.15 7.36 0.40
N TYR A 108 -12.28 6.86 -0.48
CA TYR A 108 -12.64 6.03 -1.63
C TYR A 108 -12.07 4.63 -1.42
N PRO A 109 -12.79 3.55 -1.80
CA PRO A 109 -12.35 2.17 -1.59
C PRO A 109 -11.26 1.80 -2.61
N ILE A 110 -10.14 2.52 -2.56
CA ILE A 110 -8.97 2.38 -3.42
C ILE A 110 -7.77 2.40 -2.48
N TRP A 111 -6.92 1.39 -2.60
CA TRP A 111 -5.69 1.24 -1.86
C TRP A 111 -4.53 1.02 -2.82
N ILE A 112 -3.43 1.70 -2.56
CA ILE A 112 -2.14 1.32 -3.10
C ILE A 112 -1.57 0.20 -2.23
N LEU A 113 -1.10 -0.87 -2.85
CA LEU A 113 -0.38 -1.93 -2.16
C LEU A 113 1.11 -1.65 -2.27
N LEU A 114 1.76 -1.45 -1.12
CA LEU A 114 3.20 -1.37 -1.00
C LEU A 114 3.75 -2.77 -0.73
N ALA A 115 4.44 -3.35 -1.70
CA ALA A 115 5.12 -4.62 -1.55
C ALA A 115 6.45 -4.62 -2.29
N ASP A 116 7.54 -4.67 -1.54
CA ASP A 116 8.89 -4.56 -2.08
C ASP A 116 9.04 -3.28 -2.92
N SER A 117 9.53 -3.40 -4.16
CA SER A 117 9.71 -2.27 -5.07
C SER A 117 8.52 -2.01 -6.00
N HIS A 118 7.45 -2.81 -5.91
CA HIS A 118 6.32 -2.75 -6.84
C HIS A 118 5.05 -2.26 -6.16
N PHE A 119 4.48 -1.18 -6.69
CA PHE A 119 3.20 -0.65 -6.24
C PHE A 119 2.09 -1.14 -7.16
N THR A 120 1.03 -1.68 -6.57
CA THR A 120 -0.16 -2.12 -7.31
C THR A 120 -1.42 -1.49 -6.72
N VAL A 121 -2.54 -1.57 -7.43
CA VAL A 121 -3.81 -0.96 -7.01
C VAL A 121 -4.80 -2.06 -6.63
N LEU A 122 -5.44 -1.90 -5.48
CA LEU A 122 -6.55 -2.72 -5.03
C LEU A 122 -7.76 -1.82 -4.79
N PHE A 123 -8.93 -2.13 -5.36
CA PHE A 123 -10.11 -1.29 -5.19
C PHE A 123 -11.41 -2.08 -5.11
N ALA A 124 -12.47 -1.45 -4.61
CA ALA A 124 -13.84 -1.97 -4.69
C ALA A 124 -14.72 -0.99 -5.46
N VAL A 125 -15.78 -1.51 -6.07
CA VAL A 125 -16.74 -0.67 -6.80
C VAL A 125 -17.69 0.07 -5.84
N SER A 126 -18.09 -0.58 -4.73
CA SER A 126 -18.98 0.03 -3.74
C SER A 126 -18.22 0.65 -2.57
N LYS A 127 -18.59 1.88 -2.19
CA LYS A 127 -18.12 2.53 -0.97
C LYS A 127 -18.67 1.90 0.31
N ASP A 128 -19.67 1.02 0.21
CA ASP A 128 -20.33 0.43 1.37
C ASP A 128 -19.36 -0.40 2.21
N ILE A 129 -18.31 -0.95 1.60
CA ILE A 129 -17.26 -1.72 2.28
C ILE A 129 -16.45 -0.89 3.28
N LEU A 130 -16.54 0.45 3.22
CA LEU A 130 -15.88 1.37 4.13
C LEU A 130 -16.74 1.75 5.34
N LYS A 131 -18.04 1.41 5.33
CA LYS A 131 -18.94 1.76 6.43
C LYS A 131 -18.51 1.01 7.70
N LYS A 132 -18.45 1.71 8.83
CA LYS A 132 -18.06 1.14 10.14
C LYS A 132 -19.02 0.08 10.69
N ARG A 133 -20.20 -0.10 10.08
CA ARG A 133 -21.07 -1.22 10.42
C ARG A 133 -20.33 -2.49 10.03
N LYS A 134 -20.33 -3.51 10.89
CA LYS A 134 -19.89 -4.87 10.54
C LYS A 134 -20.81 -5.42 9.46
N SER A 135 -20.64 -4.93 8.22
CA SER A 135 -21.29 -5.53 7.07
C SER A 135 -20.85 -6.98 7.06
N LYS A 136 -21.81 -7.89 7.18
CA LYS A 136 -21.54 -9.32 7.04
C LYS A 136 -21.51 -9.73 5.57
N ASP A 137 -21.86 -8.81 4.69
CA ASP A 137 -21.97 -9.07 3.27
C ASP A 137 -20.57 -9.23 2.68
N SER A 138 -20.38 -10.32 1.96
CA SER A 138 -19.18 -10.50 1.16
C SER A 138 -19.11 -9.43 0.07
N PHE A 139 -17.90 -9.05 -0.29
CA PHE A 139 -17.66 -8.06 -1.34
C PHE A 139 -16.43 -8.42 -2.16
N HIS A 140 -16.32 -7.82 -3.33
CA HIS A 140 -15.19 -8.03 -4.24
C HIS A 140 -14.19 -6.89 -4.16
N LEU A 141 -12.91 -7.25 -4.19
CA LEU A 141 -11.80 -6.35 -4.45
C LEU A 141 -11.17 -6.72 -5.79
N TYR A 142 -10.86 -5.72 -6.59
CA TYR A 142 -10.25 -5.83 -7.90
C TYR A 142 -8.79 -5.39 -7.79
N HIS A 143 -7.89 -6.16 -8.37
CA HIS A 143 -6.46 -5.88 -8.34
C HIS A 143 -5.94 -5.55 -9.74
N TYR A 144 -5.13 -4.50 -9.81
CA TYR A 144 -4.46 -4.07 -11.02
C TYR A 144 -2.96 -3.93 -10.77
N ASP A 145 -2.17 -4.74 -11.46
CA ASP A 145 -0.72 -4.82 -11.24
C ASP A 145 0.10 -3.85 -12.11
N GLY A 146 -0.54 -3.22 -13.10
CA GLY A 146 0.10 -2.29 -14.03
C GLY A 146 1.04 -2.94 -15.04
N LEU A 147 1.14 -4.26 -15.09
CA LEU A 147 2.01 -5.01 -16.00
C LEU A 147 1.24 -5.44 -17.25
N ALA A 148 1.95 -5.51 -18.38
CA ALA A 148 1.36 -5.86 -19.68
C ALA A 148 0.75 -7.28 -19.75
N LYS A 149 0.97 -8.11 -18.73
CA LYS A 149 0.57 -9.52 -18.68
C LYS A 149 -0.74 -9.77 -17.93
N GLN A 150 -1.40 -8.74 -17.41
CA GLN A 150 -2.73 -8.90 -16.82
C GLN A 150 -3.79 -9.01 -17.94
N HIS A 151 -3.99 -10.23 -18.44
CA HIS A 151 -4.93 -10.52 -19.53
C HIS A 151 -6.38 -10.71 -19.05
N ALA A 152 -6.59 -10.82 -17.74
CA ALA A 152 -7.90 -11.02 -17.12
C ALA A 152 -8.04 -10.22 -15.82
N GLU A 153 -9.30 -9.96 -15.44
CA GLU A 153 -9.64 -9.31 -14.18
C GLU A 153 -9.29 -10.21 -12.99
N ILE A 154 -8.45 -9.71 -12.08
CA ILE A 154 -8.09 -10.40 -10.83
C ILE A 154 -9.00 -9.88 -9.73
N THR A 155 -9.78 -10.78 -9.15
CA THR A 155 -10.78 -10.47 -8.11
C THR A 155 -10.55 -11.31 -6.87
N TYR A 156 -10.60 -10.64 -5.71
CA TYR A 156 -10.60 -11.25 -4.39
C TYR A 156 -11.98 -11.08 -3.74
N THR A 157 -12.65 -12.20 -3.46
CA THR A 157 -13.91 -12.23 -2.72
C THR A 157 -13.60 -12.26 -1.23
N ILE A 158 -14.03 -11.23 -0.52
CA ILE A 158 -13.77 -11.04 0.91
C ILE A 158 -15.05 -11.31 1.69
N ASN A 159 -15.03 -12.28 2.59
CA ASN A 159 -16.10 -12.51 3.55
C ASN A 159 -15.64 -12.09 4.96
N PRO A 160 -15.98 -10.89 5.43
CA PRO A 160 -15.56 -10.40 6.73
C PRO A 160 -16.25 -11.10 7.92
N ALA A 161 -17.34 -11.84 7.68
CA ALA A 161 -18.12 -12.51 8.72
C ALA A 161 -17.69 -13.97 8.97
N ALA A 162 -16.75 -14.50 8.19
CA ALA A 162 -16.26 -15.85 8.32
C ALA A 162 -15.69 -16.15 9.73
N ASN A 163 -15.24 -15.12 10.46
CA ASN A 163 -14.62 -15.23 11.79
C ASN A 163 -13.56 -16.34 11.81
N THR A 164 -12.69 -16.35 10.79
CA THR A 164 -11.58 -17.30 10.77
C THR A 164 -10.67 -17.03 11.97
N SER A 165 -9.83 -18.01 12.33
CA SER A 165 -8.73 -17.77 13.26
C SER A 165 -7.87 -16.58 12.80
N THR A 166 -6.94 -16.15 13.67
CA THR A 166 -5.93 -15.12 13.34
C THR A 166 -5.34 -15.33 11.95
N PRO A 167 -4.98 -14.24 11.22
CA PRO A 167 -4.42 -14.34 9.87
C PRO A 167 -3.33 -15.40 9.85
N PRO A 168 -3.40 -16.41 8.95
CA PRO A 168 -2.38 -17.43 8.87
C PRO A 168 -1.05 -16.72 8.59
N LYS A 169 -0.06 -16.82 9.49
CA LYS A 169 1.31 -16.31 9.28
C LYS A 169 2.05 -17.18 8.24
N ASN A 170 1.49 -17.28 7.05
CA ASN A 170 1.97 -18.17 6.01
C ASN A 170 2.79 -17.41 4.95
N LYS A 171 4.09 -17.74 4.98
CA LYS A 171 5.18 -17.49 4.00
C LYS A 171 4.84 -17.71 2.52
N THR A 172 3.82 -18.51 2.23
CA THR A 172 3.48 -18.93 0.86
C THR A 172 2.27 -18.22 0.26
N LEU A 173 1.51 -17.47 1.07
CA LEU A 173 0.34 -16.74 0.55
C LEU A 173 0.76 -15.66 -0.45
N PRO A 174 -0.03 -15.42 -1.52
CA PRO A 174 0.15 -14.29 -2.41
C PRO A 174 0.28 -12.96 -1.66
N ILE A 175 1.13 -12.07 -2.15
CA ILE A 175 1.44 -10.77 -1.54
C ILE A 175 0.16 -9.94 -1.34
N VAL A 176 -0.72 -9.91 -2.34
CA VAL A 176 -1.98 -9.15 -2.29
C VAL A 176 -2.87 -9.65 -1.14
N ILE A 177 -3.00 -10.97 -0.99
CA ILE A 177 -3.78 -11.59 0.09
C ILE A 177 -3.21 -11.21 1.47
N ARG A 178 -1.88 -11.20 1.62
CA ARG A 178 -1.25 -10.74 2.87
C ARG A 178 -1.55 -9.30 3.20
N CYS A 179 -1.49 -8.40 2.21
CA CYS A 179 -1.86 -7.01 2.38
C CYS A 179 -3.33 -6.87 2.78
N ILE A 180 -4.25 -7.64 2.16
CA ILE A 180 -5.68 -7.65 2.51
C ILE A 180 -5.89 -8.03 3.98
N TYR A 181 -5.16 -9.02 4.50
CA TYR A 181 -5.25 -9.41 5.92
C TYR A 181 -4.87 -8.30 6.91
N THR A 182 -4.03 -7.34 6.52
CA THR A 182 -3.69 -6.21 7.41
C THR A 182 -4.89 -5.30 7.69
N ARG A 183 -5.92 -5.37 6.83
CA ARG A 183 -7.17 -4.61 6.94
C ARG A 183 -8.34 -5.48 7.39
N TRP A 184 -8.45 -6.70 6.87
CA TRP A 184 -9.50 -7.66 7.20
C TRP A 184 -8.90 -8.94 7.79
N PRO A 185 -8.40 -8.90 9.05
CA PRO A 185 -7.59 -9.98 9.61
C PRO A 185 -8.34 -11.30 9.84
N TYR A 186 -9.67 -11.28 9.92
CA TYR A 186 -10.50 -12.45 10.20
C TYR A 186 -11.42 -12.84 9.04
N ALA A 187 -11.17 -12.27 7.86
CA ALA A 187 -11.96 -12.57 6.66
C ALA A 187 -11.49 -13.86 6.00
N SER A 188 -12.40 -14.60 5.39
CA SER A 188 -12.00 -15.55 4.35
C SER A 188 -11.81 -14.81 3.03
N ILE A 189 -10.83 -15.25 2.25
CA ILE A 189 -10.42 -14.61 1.00
C ILE A 189 -10.33 -15.70 -0.06
N GLU A 190 -11.09 -15.55 -1.13
CA GLU A 190 -11.04 -16.42 -2.31
C GLU A 190 -10.59 -15.59 -3.52
N THR A 191 -9.69 -16.12 -4.34
CA THR A 191 -9.22 -15.46 -5.57
C THR A 191 -9.70 -16.22 -6.80
N ASN A 192 -10.02 -15.50 -7.87
CA ASN A 192 -10.26 -16.11 -9.19
C ASN A 192 -8.95 -16.34 -9.99
N GLU A 193 -7.83 -15.89 -9.45
CA GLU A 193 -6.51 -16.07 -10.03
C GLU A 193 -6.16 -17.56 -9.99
N LYS A 194 -6.11 -18.20 -11.16
CA LYS A 194 -5.60 -19.57 -11.27
C LYS A 194 -4.12 -19.53 -10.94
N ASP A 195 -3.66 -20.35 -10.00
CA ASP A 195 -2.24 -20.54 -9.76
C ASP A 195 -1.56 -20.89 -11.09
N VAL A 196 -0.72 -19.99 -11.61
CA VAL A 196 0.04 -20.20 -12.87
C VAL A 196 1.15 -21.26 -12.68
N ASN A 197 1.03 -22.15 -11.70
CA ASN A 197 2.00 -23.20 -11.37
C ASN A 197 1.49 -24.62 -11.64
N GLU A 198 0.48 -24.79 -12.49
CA GLU A 198 0.07 -26.11 -13.03
C GLU A 198 0.23 -26.23 -14.56
N ASP A 199 1.32 -25.69 -15.13
CA ASP A 199 1.68 -25.94 -16.53
C ASP A 199 3.09 -26.54 -16.68
N LYS A 200 3.39 -27.51 -15.80
CA LYS A 200 4.51 -28.46 -15.97
C LYS A 200 4.05 -29.88 -15.70
N THR A 201 3.06 -30.34 -16.46
CA THR A 201 2.88 -31.77 -16.71
C THR A 201 2.50 -31.98 -18.16
N ASP A 202 3.18 -32.95 -18.78
CA ASP A 202 2.93 -33.57 -20.07
C ASP A 202 3.49 -32.91 -21.34
N VAL A 203 4.77 -33.23 -21.60
CA VAL A 203 5.13 -33.68 -22.95
C VAL A 203 5.44 -35.18 -22.88
N PRO A 204 4.60 -36.07 -23.42
CA PRO A 204 4.95 -37.47 -23.59
C PRO A 204 5.79 -37.63 -24.87
N GLY A 205 7.00 -38.16 -24.71
CA GLY A 205 7.78 -38.91 -25.71
C GLY A 205 8.26 -38.18 -26.97
N VAL A 206 9.59 -38.11 -27.13
CA VAL A 206 10.35 -38.80 -28.20
C VAL A 206 11.70 -39.21 -27.62
#